data_AF-A0A537HNN5-F1
#
_entry.id   AF-A0A537HNN5-F1
#
_cell.length_a   1.000
_cell.length_b   1.000
_cell.length_c   1.000
_cell.angle_alpha   90.00
_cell.angle_beta   90.00
_cell.angle_gamma   90.00
#
_symmetry.space_group_name_H-M   'P 1'
#
loop_
_entity.id
_entity.type
_entity.pdbx_description
1 polymer ?
#
loop_
_entity_poly.entity_id
_entity_poly.type
_entity_poly.pdbx_seq_one_letter_code
_entity_poly.pdbx_strand_id
1 'polypeptide(L)'
;MAGSTKSKTKTTSWKGSARRDRPALPRNDAGKGGWVLIREEERDEDELRSRIIEQLEQSLEMSQGMMTNLKLDPKSRERWTQLHTNTSQVLNQVLKDKQYREWEKRLKDLEISGHIPRNTGR
;
A
#
# COMPACT_ATOMS: atom_id res chain seq x y z
N MET A 1 60.34 36.74 -9.02
CA MET A 1 60.53 37.20 -7.62
C MET A 1 59.38 36.60 -6.80
N ALA A 2 59.65 35.59 -5.98
CA ALA A 2 59.94 35.71 -4.53
C ALA A 2 58.78 36.42 -3.79
N GLY A 3 58.10 35.84 -2.79
CA GLY A 3 58.44 34.66 -2.01
C GLY A 3 57.31 34.19 -1.08
N SER A 4 57.66 33.10 -0.40
CA SER A 4 56.98 32.37 0.67
C SER A 4 56.74 33.21 1.92
N THR A 5 55.62 32.99 2.62
CA THR A 5 55.61 32.88 4.09
C THR A 5 54.55 31.90 4.60
N LYS A 6 55.03 30.91 5.35
CA LYS A 6 54.30 30.07 6.31
C LYS A 6 53.67 30.93 7.41
N SER A 7 52.60 30.44 8.04
CA SER A 7 52.44 30.56 9.51
C SER A 7 51.53 29.48 10.10
N LYS A 8 52.06 28.82 11.14
CA LYS A 8 51.48 27.76 11.95
C LYS A 8 50.70 28.36 13.15
N THR A 9 49.57 27.71 13.47
CA THR A 9 48.99 27.40 14.80
C THR A 9 48.88 28.47 15.89
N LYS A 10 47.67 28.60 16.48
CA LYS A 10 47.52 28.53 17.95
C LYS A 10 46.13 28.08 18.40
N THR A 11 46.18 27.11 19.31
CA THR A 11 45.18 26.51 20.18
C THR A 11 44.30 27.53 20.89
N THR A 12 42.99 27.26 20.98
CA THR A 12 42.18 27.73 22.11
C THR A 12 41.28 26.62 22.62
N SER A 13 41.58 26.21 23.84
CA SER A 13 40.84 25.29 24.69
C SER A 13 39.54 25.95 25.17
N TRP A 14 38.40 25.25 25.05
CA TRP A 14 37.24 25.48 25.91
C TRP A 14 36.69 24.14 26.39
N LYS A 15 37.01 23.82 27.64
CA LYS A 15 36.29 22.84 28.47
C LYS A 15 34.92 23.41 28.80
N GLY A 16 33.91 22.54 28.83
CA GLY A 16 32.64 22.82 29.51
C GLY A 16 31.41 22.50 28.67
N SER A 17 31.19 21.23 28.32
CA SER A 17 29.84 20.80 27.93
C SER A 17 29.14 20.22 29.14
N ALA A 18 28.25 21.04 29.69
CA ALA A 18 27.29 20.70 30.71
C ALA A 18 26.56 19.40 30.33
N ARG A 19 26.45 18.50 31.31
CA ARG A 19 25.54 17.36 31.27
C ARG A 19 24.13 17.92 31.12
N ARG A 20 23.57 17.82 29.91
CA ARG A 20 22.13 17.98 29.71
C ARG A 20 21.49 16.68 30.15
N ASP A 21 20.75 16.73 31.26
CA ASP A 21 19.78 15.71 31.63
C ASP A 21 18.92 15.40 30.41
N ARG A 22 19.04 14.17 29.93
CA ARG A 22 18.24 13.64 28.83
C ARG A 22 16.88 13.30 29.45
N PRO A 23 15.77 13.91 29.03
CA PRO A 23 14.47 13.47 29.50
C PRO A 23 14.27 12.02 29.03
N ALA A 24 13.92 11.14 29.97
CA ALA A 24 13.56 9.77 29.64
C ALA A 24 12.37 9.82 28.68
N LEU A 25 12.55 9.28 27.47
CA LEU A 25 11.44 9.08 26.54
C LEU A 25 10.42 8.16 27.21
N PRO A 26 9.12 8.47 27.11
CA PRO A 26 8.09 7.58 27.61
C PRO A 26 8.25 6.23 26.89
N ARG A 27 8.26 5.17 27.70
CA ARG A 27 8.36 3.79 27.24
C ARG A 27 7.05 3.50 26.51
N ASN A 28 7.07 3.60 25.19
CA ASN A 28 5.89 3.34 24.37
C ASN A 28 5.47 1.88 24.56
N ASP A 29 4.36 1.66 25.26
CA ASP A 29 3.50 0.47 25.17
C ASP A 29 2.82 0.40 23.77
N ALA A 30 3.60 0.59 22.70
CA ALA A 30 3.16 0.57 21.31
C ALA A 30 2.92 -0.85 20.75
N GLY A 31 2.90 -1.86 21.63
CA GLY A 31 2.76 -3.26 21.23
C GLY A 31 1.31 -3.73 21.04
N LYS A 32 0.31 -2.98 21.52
CA LYS A 32 -1.11 -3.39 21.41
C LYS A 32 -1.98 -2.41 20.62
N GLY A 33 -1.75 -1.10 20.75
CA GLY A 33 -2.55 -0.08 20.04
C GLY A 33 -2.26 -0.01 18.53
N GLY A 34 -1.01 -0.19 18.11
CA GLY A 34 -0.62 -0.13 16.69
C GLY A 34 -1.22 -1.25 15.85
N TRP A 35 -1.30 -2.46 16.40
CA TRP A 35 -1.86 -3.62 15.70
C TRP A 35 -3.38 -3.56 15.57
N VAL A 36 -4.08 -2.92 16.51
CA VAL A 36 -5.53 -2.73 16.45
C VAL A 36 -5.89 -1.71 15.37
N LEU A 37 -5.17 -0.58 15.31
CA LEU A 37 -5.36 0.47 14.30
C LEU A 37 -5.11 -0.05 12.87
N ILE A 38 -4.02 -0.80 12.64
CA ILE A 38 -3.72 -1.39 11.32
C ILE A 38 -4.80 -2.40 10.90
N ARG A 39 -5.36 -3.14 11.85
CA ARG A 39 -6.38 -4.16 11.58
C ARG A 39 -7.76 -3.57 11.29
N GLU A 40 -8.08 -2.41 11.88
CA GLU A 40 -9.31 -1.68 11.56
C GLU A 40 -9.21 -1.01 10.19
N GLU A 41 -8.10 -0.34 9.88
CA GLU A 41 -7.86 0.26 8.55
C GLU A 41 -7.86 -0.79 7.42
N GLU A 42 -7.25 -1.96 7.63
CA GLU A 42 -7.27 -3.06 6.66
C GLU A 42 -8.71 -3.58 6.41
N ARG A 43 -9.54 -3.65 7.46
CA ARG A 43 -10.93 -4.10 7.35
C ARG A 43 -11.79 -3.11 6.57
N ASP A 44 -11.62 -1.82 6.83
CA ASP A 44 -12.34 -0.76 6.13
C ASP A 44 -11.98 -0.74 4.63
N GLU A 45 -10.72 -0.99 4.29
CA GLU A 45 -10.29 -1.07 2.90
C GLU A 45 -10.83 -2.32 2.18
N ASP A 46 -10.89 -3.47 2.86
CA ASP A 46 -11.47 -4.71 2.34
C ASP A 46 -12.99 -4.57 2.10
N GLU A 47 -13.70 -3.88 3.00
CA GLU A 47 -15.11 -3.55 2.83
C GLU A 47 -15.34 -2.60 1.66
N LEU A 48 -14.52 -1.54 1.54
CA LEU A 48 -14.56 -0.62 0.42
C LEU A 48 -14.33 -1.34 -0.93
N ARG A 49 -13.32 -2.21 -0.99
CA ARG A 49 -13.04 -3.03 -2.18
C ARG A 49 -14.19 -3.95 -2.54
N SER A 50 -14.83 -4.56 -1.54
CA SER A 50 -15.99 -5.43 -1.75
C SER A 50 -17.16 -4.64 -2.35
N ARG A 51 -17.45 -3.44 -1.86
CA ARG A 51 -18.47 -2.54 -2.46
C ARG A 51 -18.12 -2.12 -3.88
N ILE A 52 -16.85 -1.84 -4.17
CA ILE A 52 -16.38 -1.52 -5.52
C ILE A 52 -16.61 -2.71 -6.48
N ILE A 53 -16.30 -3.93 -6.03
CA ILE A 53 -16.55 -5.15 -6.82
C ILE A 53 -18.05 -5.29 -7.13
N GLU A 54 -18.92 -5.18 -6.12
CA GLU A 54 -20.37 -5.26 -6.30
C GLU A 54 -20.88 -4.22 -7.32
N GLN A 55 -20.39 -2.99 -7.24
CA GLN A 55 -20.79 -1.93 -8.16
C GLN A 55 -20.31 -2.21 -9.60
N LEU A 56 -19.10 -2.75 -9.77
CA LEU A 56 -18.57 -3.11 -11.08
C LEU A 56 -19.35 -4.29 -11.69
N GLU A 57 -19.73 -5.28 -10.89
CA GLU A 57 -20.57 -6.41 -11.31
C GLU A 57 -21.95 -5.93 -11.77
N GLN A 58 -22.60 -5.04 -11.02
CA GLN A 58 -23.88 -4.44 -11.42
C GLN A 58 -23.76 -3.64 -12.73
N SER A 59 -22.67 -2.91 -12.91
CA SER A 59 -22.39 -2.19 -14.16
C SER A 59 -22.18 -3.14 -15.35
N LEU A 60 -21.55 -4.29 -15.12
CA LEU A 60 -21.38 -5.33 -16.14
C LEU A 60 -22.72 -5.95 -16.55
N GLU A 61 -23.57 -6.28 -15.59
CA GLU A 61 -24.89 -6.83 -15.86
C GLU A 61 -25.77 -5.83 -16.66
N MET A 62 -25.75 -4.56 -16.24
CA MET A 62 -26.46 -3.50 -16.93
C MET A 62 -25.95 -3.31 -18.37
N SER A 63 -24.63 -3.23 -18.55
CA SER A 63 -24.03 -3.03 -19.88
C SER A 63 -24.29 -4.23 -20.80
N GLN A 64 -24.26 -5.46 -20.29
CA GLN A 64 -24.61 -6.67 -21.04
C GLN A 64 -26.07 -6.65 -21.53
N GLY A 65 -26.99 -6.20 -20.67
CA GLY A 65 -28.40 -6.00 -21.04
C GLY A 65 -28.58 -4.98 -22.16
N MET A 66 -27.78 -3.90 -22.15
CA MET A 66 -27.85 -2.86 -23.17
C MET A 66 -27.16 -3.28 -24.49
N MET A 67 -26.06 -4.02 -24.44
CA MET A 67 -25.37 -4.54 -25.64
C MET A 67 -26.25 -5.49 -26.46
N THR A 68 -27.05 -6.30 -25.77
CA THR A 68 -27.95 -7.29 -26.39
C THR A 68 -29.30 -6.71 -26.79
N ASN A 69 -29.58 -5.46 -26.41
CA ASN A 69 -30.84 -4.79 -26.71
C ASN A 69 -30.93 -4.34 -28.17
N LEU A 70 -31.68 -5.09 -28.98
CA LEU A 70 -31.90 -4.82 -30.40
C LEU A 70 -32.68 -3.52 -30.70
N LYS A 71 -33.32 -2.91 -29.68
CA LYS A 71 -34.02 -1.62 -29.83
C LYS A 71 -33.07 -0.43 -29.82
N LEU A 72 -31.84 -0.61 -29.35
CA LEU A 72 -30.81 0.44 -29.36
C LEU A 72 -30.15 0.52 -30.72
N ASP A 73 -29.79 1.75 -31.10
CA ASP A 73 -29.02 1.97 -32.31
C ASP A 73 -27.64 1.27 -32.23
N PRO A 74 -27.04 0.90 -33.36
CA PRO A 74 -25.75 0.21 -33.38
C PRO A 74 -24.60 0.96 -32.67
N LYS A 75 -24.59 2.29 -32.73
CA LYS A 75 -23.54 3.14 -32.14
C LYS A 75 -23.68 3.21 -30.61
N SER A 76 -24.90 3.23 -30.10
CA SER A 76 -25.21 3.13 -28.69
C SER A 76 -24.82 1.76 -28.14
N ARG A 77 -25.11 0.67 -28.88
CA ARG A 77 -24.63 -0.67 -28.51
C ARG A 77 -23.11 -0.76 -28.48
N GLU A 78 -22.42 -0.18 -29.46
CA GLU A 78 -20.95 -0.12 -29.47
C GLU A 78 -20.39 0.60 -28.23
N ARG A 79 -21.00 1.72 -27.81
CA ARG A 79 -20.62 2.42 -26.58
C ARG A 79 -20.83 1.56 -25.33
N TRP A 80 -21.94 0.84 -25.26
CA TRP A 80 -22.19 -0.10 -24.16
C TRP A 80 -21.19 -1.26 -24.16
N THR A 81 -20.78 -1.75 -25.33
CA THR A 81 -19.70 -2.75 -25.46
C THR A 81 -18.36 -2.23 -24.95
N GLN A 82 -18.01 -0.98 -25.27
CA GLN A 82 -16.80 -0.33 -24.77
C GLN A 82 -16.83 -0.18 -23.25
N LEU A 83 -17.96 0.27 -22.70
CA LEU A 83 -18.16 0.38 -21.26
C LEU A 83 -18.04 -0.98 -20.57
N HIS A 84 -18.66 -2.02 -21.12
CA HIS A 84 -18.59 -3.39 -20.61
C HIS A 84 -17.14 -3.90 -20.58
N THR A 85 -16.41 -3.69 -21.68
CA THR A 85 -15.00 -4.11 -21.79
C THR A 85 -14.13 -3.36 -20.77
N ASN A 86 -14.29 -2.05 -20.65
CA ASN A 86 -13.54 -1.25 -19.68
C ASN A 86 -13.85 -1.67 -18.24
N THR A 87 -15.13 -1.82 -17.89
CA THR A 87 -15.56 -2.26 -16.56
C THR A 87 -15.00 -3.65 -16.22
N SER A 88 -14.96 -4.56 -17.19
CA SER A 88 -14.35 -5.89 -17.02
C SER A 88 -12.85 -5.80 -16.74
N GLN A 89 -12.13 -4.89 -17.41
CA GLN A 89 -10.70 -4.67 -17.16
C GLN A 89 -10.46 -4.12 -15.75
N VAL A 90 -11.25 -3.14 -15.33
CA VAL A 90 -11.15 -2.56 -13.97
C VAL A 90 -11.47 -3.61 -12.93
N LEU A 91 -12.55 -4.38 -13.10
CA LEU A 91 -12.92 -5.47 -12.18
C LEU A 91 -11.80 -6.50 -12.06
N ASN A 92 -11.21 -6.92 -13.18
CA ASN A 92 -10.07 -7.83 -13.18
C ASN A 92 -8.87 -7.29 -12.39
N GLN A 93 -8.60 -5.99 -12.48
CA GLN A 93 -7.52 -5.38 -11.71
C GLN A 93 -7.83 -5.40 -10.22
N VAL A 94 -9.04 -4.99 -9.82
CA VAL A 94 -9.45 -4.96 -8.41
C VAL A 94 -9.44 -6.36 -7.79
N LEU A 95 -9.86 -7.39 -8.55
CA LEU A 95 -9.82 -8.78 -8.10
C LEU A 95 -8.39 -9.28 -7.90
N LYS A 96 -7.46 -8.96 -8.83
CA LYS A 96 -6.04 -9.30 -8.66
C LYS A 96 -5.43 -8.63 -7.44
N ASP A 97 -5.75 -7.35 -7.22
CA ASP A 97 -5.25 -6.60 -6.08
C ASP A 97 -5.78 -7.17 -4.76
N LYS A 98 -7.04 -7.63 -4.73
CA LYS A 98 -7.62 -8.34 -3.58
C LYS A 98 -6.88 -9.65 -3.32
N GLN A 99 -6.68 -10.48 -4.35
CA GLN A 99 -5.94 -11.73 -4.22
C GLN A 99 -4.52 -11.50 -3.70
N TYR A 100 -3.80 -10.54 -4.27
CA TYR A 100 -2.43 -10.22 -3.86
C TYR A 100 -2.35 -9.88 -2.36
N ARG A 101 -3.30 -9.11 -1.83
CA ARG A 101 -3.37 -8.81 -0.40
C ARG A 101 -3.69 -10.02 0.47
N GLU A 102 -4.63 -10.87 0.05
CA GLU A 102 -4.92 -12.12 0.75
C GLU A 102 -3.68 -13.02 0.82
N TRP A 103 -2.88 -13.05 -0.24
CA TRP A 103 -1.59 -13.73 -0.27
C TRP A 103 -0.57 -13.12 0.70
N GLU A 104 -0.43 -11.79 0.72
CA GLU A 104 0.46 -11.10 1.69
C GLU A 104 0.06 -11.35 3.14
N LYS A 105 -1.24 -11.39 3.42
CA LYS A 105 -1.77 -11.70 4.75
C LYS A 105 -1.43 -13.12 5.18
N ARG A 106 -1.65 -14.10 4.31
CA ARG A 106 -1.25 -15.50 4.55
C ARG A 106 0.25 -15.63 4.77
N LEU A 107 1.06 -14.88 4.02
CA LEU A 107 2.51 -14.88 4.20
C LEU A 107 2.90 -14.35 5.58
N LYS A 108 2.33 -13.21 6.02
CA LYS A 108 2.56 -12.67 7.37
C LYS A 108 2.13 -13.64 8.47
N ASP A 109 0.99 -14.31 8.31
CA ASP A 109 0.53 -15.33 9.28
C ASP A 109 1.50 -16.52 9.36
N LEU A 110 2.08 -16.95 8.23
CA LEU A 110 3.12 -17.98 8.17
C LEU A 110 4.44 -17.54 8.81
N GLU A 111 4.84 -16.27 8.62
CA GLU A 111 6.00 -15.69 9.29
C GLU A 111 5.81 -15.63 10.81
N ILE A 112 4.64 -15.19 11.27
CA ILE A 112 4.29 -15.08 12.70
C ILE A 112 4.21 -16.46 13.37
N SER A 113 3.67 -17.46 12.65
CA SER A 113 3.60 -18.85 13.14
C SER A 113 4.96 -19.58 13.10
N GLY A 114 6.03 -18.91 12.65
CA GLY A 114 7.38 -19.49 12.57
C GLY A 114 7.52 -20.57 11.50
N HIS A 115 6.52 -20.73 10.64
CA HIS A 115 6.47 -21.75 9.59
C HIS A 115 6.76 -21.12 8.24
N ILE A 116 7.93 -20.49 8.11
CA ILE A 116 8.49 -20.19 6.80
C ILE A 116 9.22 -21.46 6.36
N PRO A 117 8.71 -22.25 5.40
CA PRO A 117 9.56 -23.23 4.75
C PRO A 117 10.69 -22.44 4.07
N ARG A 118 11.86 -22.41 4.70
CA ARG A 118 13.10 -21.97 4.04
C ARG A 118 13.15 -22.75 2.74
N ASN A 119 13.13 -22.03 1.63
CA ASN A 119 13.42 -22.59 0.33
C ASN A 119 14.78 -23.30 0.40
N THR A 120 14.77 -24.60 0.66
CA THR A 120 15.90 -25.48 0.44
C THR A 120 15.89 -25.77 -1.05
N GLY A 121 16.29 -24.76 -1.83
CA GLY A 121 16.68 -24.96 -3.21
C GLY A 121 17.77 -26.02 -3.24
N ARG A 122 17.53 -27.09 -3.99
CA ARG A 122 18.50 -28.12 -4.33
C ARG A 122 18.71 -28.09 -5.83
#